data_AF-A0A2U1P998-F1
#
_entry.id   AF-A0A2U1P998-F1
#
_cell.length_a   1.000
_cell.length_b   1.000
_cell.length_c   1.000
_cell.angle_alpha   90.00
_cell.angle_beta   90.00
_cell.angle_gamma   90.00
#
_symmetry.space_group_name_H-M   'P 1'
#
loop_
_entity.id
_entity.type
_entity.pdbx_description
1 polymer ?
#
loop_
_entity_poly.entity_id
_entity_poly.type
_entity_poly.pdbx_seq_one_letter_code
_entity_poly.pdbx_strand_id
1 'polypeptide(L)'
;MVTEKLLGAQNYRSWRRSVEIALSTKRKLGFIRVSESIGKSIMFMGTAHAIWLQLETRFALSNGSHKYKLNRETYGIMQSGRSISEYYTNMNCVWEELDSMNELPRIVNITPEVVVFLQALNTQKEEQ
;
A
#
# COMPACT_ATOMS: atom_id res chain seq x y z
N MET A 1 -0.08 20.32 1.38
CA MET A 1 1.13 20.27 2.24
C MET A 1 0.67 20.50 3.67
N VAL A 2 1.10 19.68 4.63
CA VAL A 2 0.85 19.94 6.06
C VAL A 2 1.86 21.00 6.48
N THR A 3 1.41 22.24 6.62
CA THR A 3 2.25 23.42 6.87
C THR A 3 2.64 23.61 8.34
N GLU A 4 1.95 22.95 9.27
CA GLU A 4 2.20 23.11 10.70
C GLU A 4 2.90 21.89 11.30
N LYS A 5 3.94 22.12 12.12
CA LYS A 5 4.64 21.08 12.88
C LYS A 5 3.87 20.79 14.17
N LEU A 6 3.78 19.53 14.61
CA LEU A 6 3.13 19.20 15.88
C LEU A 6 3.98 19.74 17.04
N LEU A 7 3.38 20.61 17.87
CA LEU A 7 4.04 21.28 18.99
C LEU A 7 3.47 20.83 20.36
N GLY A 8 2.38 20.04 20.36
CA GLY A 8 1.78 19.45 21.56
C GLY A 8 0.25 19.36 21.47
N ALA A 9 -0.40 19.13 22.62
CA ALA A 9 -1.86 19.01 22.70
C ALA A 9 -2.61 20.27 22.19
N GLN A 10 -1.99 21.44 22.35
CA GLN A 10 -2.52 22.74 21.97
C GLN A 10 -2.75 22.90 20.45
N ASN A 11 -1.94 22.26 19.60
CA ASN A 11 -2.09 22.34 18.14
C ASN A 11 -2.48 21.00 17.50
N TYR A 12 -2.73 19.97 18.30
CA TYR A 12 -3.09 18.63 17.83
C TYR A 12 -4.34 18.63 16.96
N ARG A 13 -5.39 19.39 17.31
CA ARG A 13 -6.63 19.45 16.51
C ARG A 13 -6.40 20.01 15.11
N SER A 14 -5.69 21.14 14.99
CA SER A 14 -5.41 21.78 13.70
C SER A 14 -4.45 20.95 12.84
N TRP A 15 -3.42 20.38 13.48
CA TRP A 15 -2.48 19.48 12.82
C TRP A 15 -3.17 18.22 12.29
N ARG A 16 -3.97 17.56 13.13
CA ARG A 16 -4.74 16.35 12.76
C ARG A 16 -5.66 16.61 11.58
N ARG A 17 -6.41 17.72 11.59
CA ARG A 17 -7.32 18.09 10.50
C ARG A 17 -6.56 18.31 9.19
N SER A 18 -5.39 18.94 9.25
CA SER A 18 -4.53 19.17 8.09
C SER A 18 -3.96 17.87 7.51
N VAL A 19 -3.56 16.94 8.39
CA VAL A 19 -3.09 15.60 8.02
C VAL A 19 -4.22 14.75 7.42
N GLU A 20 -5.41 14.79 8.02
CA GLU A 20 -6.62 14.13 7.49
C GLU A 20 -6.95 14.64 6.08
N ILE A 21 -6.93 15.96 5.84
CA ILE A 21 -7.19 16.54 4.52
C ILE A 21 -6.10 16.14 3.50
N ALA A 22 -4.83 16.14 3.90
CA ALA A 22 -3.73 15.74 3.01
C ALA A 22 -3.78 14.25 2.65
N LEU A 23 -4.24 13.40 3.59
CA LEU A 23 -4.38 11.97 3.37
C LEU A 23 -5.69 11.61 2.67
N SER A 24 -6.76 12.41 2.83
CA SER A 24 -8.02 12.25 2.08
C SER A 24 -7.81 12.50 0.59
N THR A 25 -7.10 13.57 0.25
CA THR A 25 -6.75 13.91 -1.14
C THR A 25 -5.89 12.84 -1.80
N LYS A 26 -5.16 12.03 -1.02
CA LYS A 26 -4.37 10.89 -1.51
C LYS A 26 -5.07 9.53 -1.39
N ARG A 27 -6.36 9.47 -1.03
CA ARG A 27 -7.13 8.22 -0.75
C ARG A 27 -6.48 7.31 0.30
N LYS A 28 -5.74 7.87 1.26
CA LYS A 28 -5.00 7.16 2.31
C LYS A 28 -5.53 7.42 3.73
N LEU A 29 -6.74 7.98 3.82
CA LEU A 29 -7.39 8.27 5.10
C LEU A 29 -7.67 7.02 5.94
N GLY A 30 -7.74 5.85 5.31
CA GLY A 30 -7.87 4.56 5.99
C GLY A 30 -6.73 4.26 6.97
N PHE A 31 -5.50 4.74 6.73
CA PHE A 31 -4.34 4.39 7.57
C PHE A 31 -4.29 5.11 8.93
N ILE A 32 -4.87 6.31 9.03
CA ILE A 32 -4.94 7.12 10.26
C ILE A 32 -6.25 6.99 11.01
N ARG A 33 -7.32 6.53 10.33
CA ARG A 33 -8.58 6.15 11.01
C ARG A 33 -8.46 4.83 11.78
N VAL A 34 -7.37 4.08 11.60
CA VAL A 34 -7.16 2.79 12.24
C VAL A 34 -6.54 2.98 13.64
N SER A 35 -7.27 2.45 14.62
CA SER A 35 -6.94 2.17 16.02
C SER A 35 -6.11 3.19 16.83
N GLU A 36 -6.58 3.44 18.06
CA GLU A 36 -5.88 4.21 19.09
C GLU A 36 -4.40 3.80 19.28
N SER A 37 -4.08 2.53 19.00
CA SER A 37 -2.72 1.97 19.04
C SER A 37 -1.77 2.54 17.97
N ILE A 38 -2.24 2.88 16.77
CA ILE A 38 -1.40 3.52 15.75
C ILE A 38 -1.10 4.96 16.16
N GLY A 39 -2.13 5.67 16.64
CA GLY A 39 -1.99 7.04 17.15
C GLY A 39 -0.95 7.14 18.27
N LYS A 40 -0.97 6.22 19.25
CA LYS A 40 0.05 6.14 20.31
C LYS A 40 1.45 5.88 19.77
N SER A 41 1.58 5.03 18.75
CA SER A 41 2.87 4.65 18.16
C SER A 41 3.57 5.80 17.42
N ILE A 42 2.81 6.77 16.89
CA ILE A 42 3.35 7.87 16.08
C ILE A 42 3.33 9.22 16.81
N MET A 43 2.72 9.29 18.00
CA MET A 43 2.51 10.51 18.79
C MET A 43 3.80 11.25 19.12
N PHE A 44 4.90 10.53 19.32
CA PHE A 44 6.19 11.08 19.73
C PHE A 44 7.15 11.32 18.55
N MET A 45 6.68 11.16 17.31
CA MET A 45 7.53 11.33 16.13
C MET A 45 7.58 12.79 15.70
N GLY A 46 8.80 13.33 15.56
CA GLY A 46 9.03 14.77 15.35
C GLY A 46 8.79 15.30 13.93
N THR A 47 8.57 14.42 12.93
CA THR A 47 8.37 14.83 11.54
C THR A 47 7.33 13.97 10.82
N ALA A 48 6.55 14.59 9.92
CA ALA A 48 5.58 13.89 9.08
C ALA A 48 6.24 12.83 8.16
N HIS A 49 7.48 13.08 7.74
CA HIS A 49 8.27 12.12 6.96
C HIS A 49 8.60 10.85 7.75
N ALA A 50 9.01 10.99 9.01
CA ALA A 50 9.30 9.84 9.86
C ALA A 50 8.03 9.04 10.19
N ILE A 51 6.91 9.73 10.44
CA ILE A 51 5.59 9.10 10.61
C ILE A 51 5.24 8.29 9.35
N TRP A 52 5.39 8.91 8.17
CA TRP A 52 5.11 8.26 6.91
C TRP A 52 5.97 7.01 6.70
N LEU A 53 7.28 7.10 6.91
CA LEU A 53 8.20 5.97 6.75
C LEU A 53 7.87 4.83 7.73
N GLN A 54 7.52 5.14 8.98
CA GLN A 54 7.11 4.12 9.95
C GLN A 54 5.79 3.43 9.57
N LEU A 55 4.80 4.20 9.13
CA LEU A 55 3.54 3.64 8.64
C LEU A 55 3.79 2.79 7.39
N GLU A 56 4.63 3.27 6.48
CA GLU A 56 5.03 2.55 5.28
C GLU A 56 5.75 1.25 5.65
N THR A 57 6.78 1.24 6.48
CA THR A 57 7.45 0.01 6.93
C THR A 57 6.49 -0.95 7.64
N ARG A 58 5.62 -0.44 8.51
CA ARG A 58 4.69 -1.24 9.31
C ARG A 58 3.59 -1.89 8.46
N PHE A 59 3.12 -1.21 7.42
CA PHE A 59 2.01 -1.67 6.59
C PHE A 59 2.42 -2.16 5.20
N ALA A 60 3.66 -1.92 4.76
CA ALA A 60 4.19 -2.42 3.48
C ALA A 60 4.24 -3.96 3.43
N LEU A 61 4.32 -4.63 4.58
CA LEU A 61 4.37 -6.10 4.68
C LEU A 61 3.02 -6.78 4.93
N SER A 62 1.92 -6.02 5.05
CA SER A 62 0.59 -6.62 5.24
C SER A 62 0.10 -7.41 4.01
N ASN A 63 0.83 -7.37 2.89
CA ASN A 63 0.46 -8.10 1.69
C ASN A 63 0.46 -9.61 1.88
N GLY A 64 1.27 -10.17 2.81
CA GLY A 64 1.31 -11.62 3.03
C GLY A 64 0.02 -12.19 3.62
N SER A 65 -0.48 -11.59 4.70
CA SER A 65 -1.76 -11.98 5.33
C SER A 65 -2.95 -11.67 4.42
N HIS A 66 -2.89 -10.55 3.69
CA HIS A 66 -3.92 -10.18 2.72
C HIS A 66 -3.96 -11.14 1.53
N LYS A 67 -2.80 -11.51 0.98
CA LYS A 67 -2.66 -12.51 -0.09
C LYS A 67 -3.13 -13.89 0.37
N TYR A 68 -2.81 -14.29 1.60
CA TYR A 68 -3.34 -15.53 2.18
C TYR A 68 -4.87 -15.52 2.29
N LYS A 69 -5.45 -14.41 2.74
CA LYS A 69 -6.90 -14.23 2.82
C LYS A 69 -7.55 -14.32 1.44
N LEU A 70 -7.05 -13.58 0.45
CA LEU A 70 -7.56 -13.60 -0.92
C LEU A 70 -7.41 -14.97 -1.59
N ASN A 71 -6.28 -15.65 -1.36
CA ASN A 71 -6.11 -17.03 -1.83
C ASN A 71 -7.16 -17.96 -1.21
N ARG A 72 -7.38 -17.87 0.10
CA ARG A 72 -8.41 -18.66 0.79
C ARG A 72 -9.81 -18.37 0.25
N GLU A 73 -10.13 -17.10 0.00
CA GLU A 73 -11.40 -16.70 -0.61
C GLU A 73 -11.55 -17.26 -2.02
N THR A 74 -10.49 -17.20 -2.84
CA THR A 74 -10.45 -17.80 -4.19
C THR A 74 -10.79 -19.29 -4.16
N TYR A 75 -10.18 -20.07 -3.25
CA TYR A 75 -10.48 -21.49 -3.10
C TYR A 75 -11.90 -21.77 -2.56
N GLY A 76 -12.52 -20.80 -1.89
CA GLY A 76 -13.87 -20.91 -1.34
C GLY A 76 -14.98 -20.43 -2.29
N ILE A 77 -14.64 -19.86 -3.44
CA ILE A 77 -15.64 -19.40 -4.42
C ILE A 77 -16.30 -20.61 -5.07
N MET A 78 -17.58 -20.79 -4.77
CA MET A 78 -18.45 -21.80 -5.36
C MET A 78 -19.74 -21.12 -5.82
N GLN A 79 -20.31 -21.61 -6.91
CA GLN A 79 -21.54 -21.04 -7.47
C GLN A 79 -22.73 -21.17 -6.52
N SER A 80 -22.85 -22.27 -5.77
CA SER A 80 -23.78 -22.44 -4.63
C SER A 80 -25.23 -21.96 -4.86
N GLY A 81 -25.76 -22.12 -6.08
CA GLY A 81 -27.12 -21.70 -6.44
C GLY A 81 -27.26 -20.21 -6.83
N ARG A 82 -26.17 -19.45 -6.88
CA ARG A 82 -26.14 -18.06 -7.36
C ARG A 82 -26.19 -18.00 -8.88
N SER A 83 -26.63 -16.85 -9.41
CA SER A 83 -26.60 -16.59 -10.85
C SER A 83 -25.16 -16.63 -11.37
N ILE A 84 -24.99 -17.02 -12.64
CA ILE A 84 -23.67 -17.06 -13.28
C ILE A 84 -23.00 -15.68 -13.26
N SER A 85 -23.78 -14.62 -13.47
CA SER A 85 -23.31 -13.23 -13.46
C SER A 85 -22.73 -12.84 -12.09
N GLU A 86 -23.41 -13.20 -11.01
CA GLU A 86 -23.00 -12.89 -9.64
C GLU A 86 -21.75 -13.69 -9.24
N TYR A 87 -21.70 -14.97 -9.61
CA TYR A 87 -20.53 -15.82 -9.43
C TYR A 87 -19.30 -15.25 -10.15
N TYR A 88 -19.45 -14.92 -11.43
CA TYR A 88 -18.35 -14.39 -12.24
C TYR A 88 -17.86 -13.04 -11.73
N THR A 89 -18.78 -12.15 -11.34
CA THR A 89 -18.42 -10.85 -10.78
C THR A 89 -17.61 -11.00 -9.49
N ASN A 90 -18.03 -11.91 -8.59
CA ASN A 90 -17.30 -12.16 -7.35
C ASN A 90 -15.91 -12.75 -7.60
N MET A 91 -15.79 -13.69 -8.54
CA MET A 91 -14.49 -14.21 -8.97
C MET A 91 -13.61 -13.09 -9.54
N ASN A 92 -14.14 -12.26 -10.42
CA ASN A 92 -13.36 -11.21 -11.08
C ASN A 92 -12.84 -10.16 -10.09
N CYS A 93 -13.64 -9.77 -9.09
CA CYS A 93 -13.20 -8.86 -8.03
C CYS A 93 -11.98 -9.39 -7.25
N VAL A 94 -12.01 -10.66 -6.83
CA VAL A 94 -10.89 -11.27 -6.07
C VAL A 94 -9.64 -11.39 -6.95
N TRP A 95 -9.82 -11.68 -8.24
CA TRP A 95 -8.73 -11.74 -9.20
C TRP A 95 -8.08 -10.38 -9.47
N GLU A 96 -8.87 -9.34 -9.69
CA GLU A 96 -8.37 -7.96 -9.87
C GLU A 96 -7.63 -7.48 -8.62
N GLU A 97 -8.10 -7.83 -7.43
CA GLU A 97 -7.43 -7.49 -6.18
C GLU A 97 -6.09 -8.23 -6.03
N LEU A 98 -6.03 -9.53 -6.35
CA LEU A 98 -4.78 -10.29 -6.38
C LEU A 98 -3.79 -9.75 -7.41
N ASP A 99 -4.26 -9.32 -8.59
CA ASP A 99 -3.42 -8.76 -9.64
C ASP A 99 -2.84 -7.40 -9.24
N SER A 100 -3.65 -6.54 -8.62
CA SER A 100 -3.19 -5.25 -8.07
C SER A 100 -2.08 -5.40 -7.02
N MET A 101 -2.05 -6.54 -6.31
CA MET A 101 -1.00 -6.86 -5.33
C MET A 101 0.27 -7.43 -5.97
N ASN A 102 0.20 -7.90 -7.21
CA ASN A 102 1.34 -8.37 -7.98
C ASN A 102 1.91 -7.29 -8.92
N GLU A 103 1.32 -6.09 -8.95
CA GLU A 103 1.90 -4.96 -9.68
C GLU A 103 3.32 -4.70 -9.15
N LEU A 104 4.30 -5.08 -9.96
CA LEU A 104 5.70 -4.84 -9.65
C LEU A 104 5.91 -3.33 -9.55
N PRO A 105 6.64 -2.86 -8.51
CA PRO A 105 6.92 -1.44 -8.38
C PRO A 105 7.61 -0.95 -9.65
N ARG A 106 7.05 0.10 -10.28
CA ARG A 106 7.72 0.78 -11.39
C ARG A 106 9.11 1.18 -10.93
N ILE A 107 10.14 0.72 -11.64
CA ILE A 107 11.52 1.15 -11.41
C ILE A 107 11.59 2.63 -11.78
N VAL A 108 11.50 3.51 -10.77
CA VAL A 108 11.59 4.97 -10.98
C VAL A 108 13.05 5.42 -11.09
N ASN A 109 13.96 4.69 -10.43
CA ASN A 109 15.39 4.93 -10.48
C ASN A 109 16.08 3.65 -10.97
N ILE A 110 16.71 3.72 -12.14
CA ILE A 110 17.55 2.63 -12.62
C ILE A 110 18.81 2.62 -11.75
N THR A 111 18.96 1.60 -10.92
CA THR A 111 20.17 1.45 -10.10
C THR A 111 21.32 0.91 -10.96
N PRO A 112 22.59 1.12 -10.56
CA PRO A 112 23.75 0.64 -11.32
C PRO A 112 23.70 -0.87 -11.59
N GLU A 113 23.14 -1.65 -10.68
CA GLU A 113 22.98 -3.11 -10.82
C GLU A 113 22.00 -3.47 -11.94
N VAL A 114 20.91 -2.70 -12.10
CA VAL A 114 19.95 -2.88 -13.19
C VAL A 114 20.59 -2.51 -14.54
N VAL A 115 21.44 -1.48 -14.58
CA VAL A 115 22.20 -1.13 -15.79
C VAL A 115 23.13 -2.27 -16.21
N VAL A 116 23.90 -2.81 -15.26
CA VAL A 116 24.82 -3.94 -15.52
C VAL A 116 24.05 -5.15 -16.03
N PHE A 117 22.90 -5.46 -15.43
CA PHE A 117 22.04 -6.55 -15.89
C PHE A 117 21.50 -6.34 -17.30
N LEU A 118 21.02 -5.12 -17.63
CA LEU A 118 20.54 -4.79 -18.97
C LEU A 118 21.66 -4.83 -20.02
N GLN A 119 22.87 -4.41 -19.66
CA GLN A 119 24.05 -4.53 -20.53
C GLN A 119 24.39 -5.99 -20.80
N ALA A 120 24.42 -6.83 -19.77
CA ALA A 120 24.67 -8.27 -19.92
C ALA A 120 23.63 -8.95 -20.82
N LEU A 121 22.35 -8.59 -20.69
CA LEU A 121 21.28 -9.11 -21.55
C LEU A 121 21.44 -8.70 -23.02
N ASN A 122 21.86 -7.46 -23.30
CA ASN A 122 22.10 -7.02 -24.66
C ASN A 122 23.31 -7.73 -25.28
N THR A 123 24.39 -7.92 -24.52
CA THR A 123 25.57 -8.66 -24.99
C THR A 123 25.22 -10.10 -25.35
N GLN A 124 24.44 -10.81 -24.52
CA GLN A 124 23.99 -12.17 -24.85
C GLN A 124 23.09 -12.23 -26.09
N LYS A 125 22.37 -11.15 -26.39
CA LYS A 125 21.51 -11.05 -27.57
C LYS A 125 22.30 -10.71 -28.84
N GLU A 126 23.45 -10.07 -28.72
CA GLU A 126 24.39 -9.80 -29.82
C GLU A 126 25.27 -11.01 -30.13
N GLU A 127 25.45 -11.92 -29.17
CA GLU A 127 26.20 -13.18 -29.31
C GLU A 127 25.37 -14.35 -29.88
N GLN A 128 24.06 -14.16 -30.10
CA GLN A 128 23.15 -15.12 -30.75
C GLN A 128 22.77 -14.69 -32.16
#